data_AF-A0A962Z0W0-F1
#
_entry.id   AF-A0A962Z0W0-F1
#
_cell.length_a   1.000
_cell.length_b   1.000
_cell.length_c   1.000
_cell.angle_alpha   90.00
_cell.angle_beta   90.00
_cell.angle_gamma   90.00
#
_symmetry.space_group_name_H-M   'P 1'
#
loop_
_entity.id
_entity.type
_entity.pdbx_description
1 polymer ?
#
loop_
_entity_poly.entity_id
_entity_poly.type
_entity_poly.pdbx_seq_one_letter_code
_entity_poly.pdbx_strand_id
1 'polypeptide(L)'
;MQPKKWNTLRCLLLLVLLAGCVPSPQLRPDLQQATRDPLVEQAEGYASSGDYVAAAELFEQIAAEKPFAENQRLLLRAAENRFLAADPNSAAALLERINTAELPILDFQRRLLTAEMAIARNRPDEALTLLSAAPPEAVSIDLRRRYTKDRSEAFRLSGNPMESGRELESLDQLLDDQTDKLENQLDIIRTYGALSDMVIQQSPPPADTQRGWLAMVRILKEFASDEALIRL
;
A
#
# COMPACT_ATOMS: atom_id res chain seq x y z
N MET A 1 -50.97 65.61 -10.87
CA MET A 1 -51.00 64.16 -11.13
C MET A 1 -49.58 63.62 -11.03
N GLN A 2 -49.24 63.02 -9.90
CA GLN A 2 -48.09 62.12 -9.74
C GLN A 2 -48.46 60.81 -10.43
N PRO A 3 -47.57 60.24 -11.27
CA PRO A 3 -47.10 58.91 -10.89
C PRO A 3 -45.65 58.59 -11.29
N LYS A 4 -45.10 57.62 -10.56
CA LYS A 4 -44.02 56.70 -10.97
C LYS A 4 -42.59 57.26 -11.03
N LYS A 5 -42.10 57.79 -9.89
CA LYS A 5 -40.65 57.73 -9.56
C LYS A 5 -40.27 56.47 -8.74
N TRP A 6 -41.21 55.56 -8.49
CA TRP A 6 -40.99 54.33 -7.70
C TRP A 6 -40.36 53.18 -8.53
N ASN A 7 -40.58 53.14 -9.84
CA ASN A 7 -40.05 52.07 -10.70
C ASN A 7 -38.57 52.26 -11.07
N THR A 8 -38.09 53.50 -11.12
CA THR A 8 -36.67 53.78 -11.39
C THR A 8 -35.79 53.49 -10.17
N LEU A 9 -36.32 53.70 -8.95
CA LEU A 9 -35.61 53.37 -7.71
C LEU A 9 -35.44 51.85 -7.52
N ARG A 10 -36.44 51.04 -7.94
CA ARG A 10 -36.36 49.57 -7.90
C ARG A 10 -35.37 49.00 -8.91
N CYS A 11 -35.24 49.58 -10.11
CA CYS A 11 -34.24 49.13 -11.08
C CYS A 11 -32.81 49.48 -10.65
N LEU A 12 -32.62 50.63 -9.99
CA LEU A 12 -31.29 51.01 -9.49
C LEU A 12 -30.84 50.15 -8.30
N LEU A 13 -31.77 49.74 -7.42
CA LEU A 13 -31.45 48.89 -6.26
C LEU A 13 -31.11 47.44 -6.65
N LEU A 14 -31.68 46.93 -7.75
CA LEU A 14 -31.39 45.58 -8.27
C LEU A 14 -30.02 45.49 -8.96
N LEU A 15 -29.50 46.59 -9.52
CA LEU A 15 -28.18 46.63 -10.14
C LEU A 15 -27.03 46.65 -9.12
N VAL A 16 -27.25 47.17 -7.90
CA VAL A 16 -26.22 47.21 -6.85
C VAL A 16 -26.02 45.84 -6.18
N LEU A 17 -27.02 44.97 -6.19
CA LEU A 17 -26.93 43.62 -5.59
C LEU A 17 -26.14 42.61 -6.45
N LEU A 18 -25.77 42.95 -7.70
CA LEU A 18 -24.97 42.10 -8.59
C LEU A 18 -23.46 42.43 -8.59
N ALA A 19 -23.02 43.45 -7.83
CA ALA A 19 -21.61 43.81 -7.70
C ALA A 19 -20.89 43.07 -6.54
N GLY A 20 -21.41 41.92 -6.13
CA GLY A 20 -20.90 41.11 -5.02
C GLY A 20 -20.18 39.83 -5.46
N CYS A 21 -19.24 39.91 -6.41
CA CYS A 21 -18.28 38.85 -6.68
C CYS A 21 -16.94 39.49 -7.09
N VAL A 22 -16.32 40.19 -6.14
CA VAL A 22 -14.87 40.42 -6.23
C VAL A 22 -14.22 39.17 -5.66
N PRO A 23 -13.59 38.30 -6.45
CA PRO A 23 -12.71 37.29 -5.89
C PRO A 23 -11.60 38.06 -5.17
N SER A 24 -11.62 37.97 -3.84
CA SER A 24 -10.52 38.44 -3.02
C SER A 24 -9.28 37.73 -3.55
N PRO A 25 -8.21 38.44 -3.95
CA PRO A 25 -6.94 37.77 -4.21
C PRO A 25 -6.49 37.26 -2.85
N GLN A 26 -6.82 36.00 -2.55
CA GLN A 26 -6.12 35.26 -1.53
C GLN A 26 -4.67 35.26 -2.01
N LEU A 27 -3.84 36.11 -1.39
CA LEU A 27 -2.42 35.81 -1.25
C LEU A 27 -2.39 34.45 -0.56
N ARG A 28 -2.41 33.37 -1.36
CA ARG A 28 -1.89 32.09 -0.93
C ARG A 28 -0.42 32.37 -0.64
N PRO A 29 0.06 32.14 0.59
CA PRO A 29 1.48 32.07 0.80
C PRO A 29 1.97 30.93 -0.08
N ASP A 30 2.64 31.27 -1.17
CA ASP A 30 3.50 30.38 -1.94
C ASP A 30 4.63 29.92 -1.02
N LEU A 31 4.32 28.96 -0.15
CA LEU A 31 5.26 28.30 0.74
C LEU A 31 4.88 26.82 0.84
N GLN A 32 4.69 26.13 -0.30
CA GLN A 32 4.73 24.65 -0.37
C GLN A 32 4.54 24.02 -1.76
N GLN A 33 4.63 24.76 -2.87
CA GLN A 33 5.11 24.13 -4.10
C GLN A 33 6.63 24.06 -4.00
N ALA A 34 7.13 23.10 -3.20
CA ALA A 34 8.46 22.58 -3.44
C ALA A 34 8.48 22.21 -4.92
N THR A 35 9.25 22.96 -5.72
CA THR A 35 9.35 22.77 -7.16
C THR A 35 9.77 21.32 -7.35
N ARG A 36 8.82 20.45 -7.71
CA ARG A 36 9.15 19.04 -7.98
C ARG A 36 10.12 19.06 -9.15
N ASP A 37 11.24 18.38 -8.98
CA ASP A 37 12.25 18.28 -10.01
C ASP A 37 11.59 17.65 -11.25
N PRO A 38 11.58 18.33 -12.41
CA PRO A 38 10.92 17.82 -13.61
C PRO A 38 11.50 16.47 -14.06
N LEU A 39 12.78 16.18 -13.75
CA LEU A 39 13.37 14.89 -14.05
C LEU A 39 12.80 13.79 -13.16
N VAL A 40 12.48 14.09 -11.90
CA VAL A 40 11.80 13.14 -11.02
C VAL A 40 10.40 12.86 -11.54
N GLU A 41 9.66 13.88 -11.97
CA GLU A 41 8.33 13.66 -12.58
C GLU A 41 8.40 12.86 -13.89
N GLN A 42 9.45 13.06 -14.68
CA GLN A 42 9.68 12.25 -15.88
C GLN A 42 9.96 10.77 -15.53
N ALA A 43 10.78 10.50 -14.51
CA ALA A 43 11.05 9.14 -14.04
C ALA A 43 9.77 8.45 -13.53
N GLU A 44 8.91 9.18 -12.84
CA GLU A 44 7.58 8.71 -12.41
C GLU A 44 6.68 8.39 -13.60
N GLY A 45 6.75 9.21 -14.66
CA GLY A 45 6.05 8.97 -15.91
C GLY A 45 6.47 7.65 -16.54
N TYR A 46 7.77 7.37 -16.62
CA TYR A 46 8.28 6.08 -17.08
C TYR A 46 7.76 4.91 -16.22
N ALA A 47 7.88 5.01 -14.90
CA ALA A 47 7.40 3.98 -13.97
C ALA A 47 5.90 3.71 -14.12
N SER A 48 5.10 4.78 -14.24
CA SER A 48 3.64 4.70 -14.41
C SER A 48 3.23 4.12 -15.77
N SER A 49 4.07 4.28 -16.79
CA SER A 49 3.85 3.69 -18.12
C SER A 49 4.33 2.23 -18.24
N GLY A 50 4.97 1.70 -17.19
CA GLY A 50 5.56 0.36 -17.16
C GLY A 50 6.97 0.28 -17.74
N ASP A 51 7.58 1.40 -18.14
CA ASP A 51 8.99 1.45 -18.54
C ASP A 51 9.89 1.54 -17.31
N TYR A 52 9.96 0.43 -16.58
CA TYR A 52 10.70 0.35 -15.33
C TYR A 52 12.22 0.45 -15.52
N VAL A 53 12.74 0.05 -16.69
CA VAL A 53 14.17 0.18 -16.99
C VAL A 53 14.54 1.66 -17.11
N ALA A 54 13.82 2.43 -17.94
CA ALA A 54 14.09 3.86 -18.10
C ALA A 54 13.84 4.63 -16.79
N ALA A 55 12.82 4.26 -16.03
CA ALA A 55 12.55 4.86 -14.72
C ALA A 55 13.72 4.63 -13.75
N ALA A 56 14.22 3.40 -13.64
CA ALA A 56 15.34 3.08 -12.77
C ALA A 56 16.60 3.86 -13.14
N GLU A 57 16.97 3.88 -14.41
CA GLU A 57 18.15 4.60 -14.91
C GLU A 57 18.07 6.10 -14.61
N LEU A 58 16.90 6.70 -14.83
CA LEU A 58 16.71 8.12 -14.56
C LEU A 58 16.74 8.43 -13.05
N PHE A 59 16.16 7.58 -12.21
CA PHE A 59 16.27 7.74 -10.75
C PHE A 59 17.74 7.64 -10.27
N GLU A 60 18.53 6.70 -10.80
CA GLU A 60 19.96 6.58 -10.47
C GLU A 60 20.75 7.83 -10.89
N GLN A 61 20.47 8.35 -12.08
CA GLN A 61 21.10 9.56 -12.59
C GLN A 61 20.79 10.76 -11.70
N ILE A 62 19.52 10.98 -11.38
CA ILE A 62 19.10 12.09 -10.52
C ILE A 62 19.73 11.94 -9.13
N ALA A 63 19.74 10.72 -8.57
CA ALA A 63 20.26 10.47 -7.24
C ALA A 63 21.69 10.98 -7.07
N ALA A 64 22.56 10.80 -8.07
CA ALA A 64 23.97 11.20 -8.03
C ALA A 64 24.20 12.69 -7.75
N GLU A 65 23.22 13.54 -8.06
CA GLU A 65 23.29 15.00 -7.91
C GLU A 65 22.58 15.51 -6.64
N LYS A 66 21.89 14.63 -5.90
CA LYS A 66 21.07 15.01 -4.73
C LYS A 66 21.83 14.92 -3.41
N PRO A 67 21.42 15.72 -2.39
CA PRO A 67 21.88 15.55 -1.02
C PRO A 67 21.61 14.14 -0.48
N PHE A 68 22.37 13.73 0.53
CA PHE A 68 22.38 12.36 1.05
C PHE A 68 21.00 11.73 1.22
N ALA A 69 20.09 12.32 2.00
CA ALA A 69 18.79 11.71 2.28
C ALA A 69 17.93 11.52 1.02
N GLU A 70 17.97 12.46 0.07
CA GLU A 70 17.22 12.38 -1.18
C GLU A 70 17.88 11.39 -2.15
N ASN A 71 19.22 11.37 -2.21
CA ASN A 71 20.00 10.36 -2.93
C ASN A 71 19.60 8.94 -2.49
N GLN A 72 19.58 8.65 -1.19
CA GLN A 72 19.20 7.32 -0.68
C GLN A 72 17.76 6.93 -1.05
N ARG A 73 16.83 7.91 -1.01
CA ARG A 73 15.44 7.68 -1.43
C ARG A 73 15.36 7.35 -2.91
N LEU A 74 16.02 8.13 -3.78
CA LEU A 74 16.00 7.90 -5.22
C LEU A 74 16.67 6.58 -5.61
N LEU A 75 17.76 6.18 -4.94
CA LEU A 75 18.37 4.86 -5.13
C LEU A 75 17.41 3.72 -4.76
N LEU A 76 16.61 3.87 -3.70
CA LEU A 76 15.59 2.86 -3.38
C LEU A 76 14.53 2.77 -4.47
N ARG A 77 14.08 3.90 -5.01
CA ARG A 77 13.12 3.93 -6.12
C ARG A 77 13.68 3.28 -7.38
N ALA A 78 14.96 3.51 -7.66
CA ALA A 78 15.64 2.82 -8.75
C ALA A 78 15.66 1.30 -8.51
N ALA A 79 15.95 0.85 -7.29
CA ALA A 79 15.96 -0.57 -6.95
C ALA A 79 14.57 -1.21 -7.11
N GLU A 80 13.50 -0.52 -6.67
CA GLU A 80 12.12 -0.98 -6.88
C GLU A 80 11.80 -1.14 -8.38
N ASN A 81 12.19 -0.16 -9.20
CA ASN A 81 11.98 -0.23 -10.64
C ASN A 81 12.83 -1.31 -11.31
N ARG A 82 14.08 -1.54 -10.89
CA ARG A 82 14.87 -2.69 -11.37
C ARG A 82 14.20 -4.02 -11.03
N PHE A 83 13.63 -4.13 -9.84
CA PHE A 83 12.90 -5.34 -9.44
C PHE A 83 11.65 -5.55 -10.30
N LEU A 84 10.86 -4.49 -10.55
CA LEU A 84 9.70 -4.53 -11.45
C LEU A 84 10.07 -4.81 -12.91
N ALA A 85 11.26 -4.40 -13.35
CA ALA A 85 11.84 -4.72 -14.65
C ALA A 85 12.34 -6.18 -14.77
N ALA A 86 12.08 -7.03 -13.77
CA ALA A 86 12.60 -8.39 -13.67
C ALA A 86 14.14 -8.48 -13.69
N ASP A 87 14.82 -7.43 -13.20
CA ASP A 87 16.27 -7.40 -12.98
C ASP A 87 16.61 -7.38 -11.47
N PRO A 88 16.46 -8.52 -10.77
CA PRO A 88 16.70 -8.61 -9.34
C PRO A 88 18.19 -8.48 -8.96
N ASN A 89 19.11 -8.60 -9.93
CA ASN A 89 20.54 -8.46 -9.67
C ASN A 89 20.91 -6.98 -9.51
N SER A 90 20.45 -6.12 -10.43
CA SER A 90 20.65 -4.68 -10.31
C SER A 90 19.91 -4.10 -9.11
N ALA A 91 18.70 -4.59 -8.82
CA ALA A 91 17.97 -4.21 -7.62
C ALA A 91 18.77 -4.52 -6.33
N ALA A 92 19.34 -5.73 -6.22
CA ALA A 92 20.17 -6.12 -5.08
C ALA A 92 21.43 -5.25 -4.95
N ALA A 93 22.13 -4.99 -6.05
CA ALA A 93 23.33 -4.16 -6.05
C ALA A 93 23.04 -2.71 -5.63
N LEU A 94 21.87 -2.18 -5.97
CA LEU A 94 21.41 -0.87 -5.48
C LEU A 94 21.10 -0.92 -3.99
N LEU A 95 20.37 -1.93 -3.51
CA LEU A 95 20.02 -2.08 -2.10
C LEU A 95 21.24 -2.18 -1.18
N GLU A 96 22.34 -2.79 -1.64
CA GLU A 96 23.60 -2.86 -0.89
C GLU A 96 24.31 -1.50 -0.75
N ARG A 97 24.07 -0.58 -1.68
CA ARG A 97 24.66 0.78 -1.66
C ARG A 97 23.88 1.75 -0.77
N ILE A 98 22.63 1.44 -0.45
CA ILE A 98 21.75 2.34 0.29
C ILE A 98 22.13 2.34 1.78
N ASN A 99 22.46 3.51 2.32
CA ASN A 99 22.70 3.71 3.74
C ASN A 99 21.47 4.31 4.44
N THR A 100 20.88 3.55 5.37
CA THR A 100 19.64 3.91 6.06
C THR A 100 19.81 4.22 7.55
N ALA A 101 21.05 4.35 8.04
CA ALA A 101 21.34 4.44 9.48
C ALA A 101 20.54 5.52 10.24
N GLU A 102 20.29 6.67 9.60
CA GLU A 102 19.56 7.80 10.18
C GLU A 102 18.16 8.00 9.56
N LEU A 103 17.71 7.04 8.76
CA LEU A 103 16.50 7.16 7.93
C LEU A 103 15.56 5.98 8.21
N PRO A 104 14.87 5.94 9.37
CA PRO A 104 14.13 4.75 9.82
C PRO A 104 12.98 4.33 8.89
N ILE A 105 12.29 5.30 8.28
CA ILE A 105 11.25 5.00 7.28
C ILE A 105 11.89 4.38 6.02
N LEU A 106 13.04 4.92 5.59
CA LEU A 106 13.75 4.39 4.42
C LEU A 106 14.34 3.00 4.69
N ASP A 107 14.85 2.76 5.90
CA ASP A 107 15.30 1.43 6.32
C ASP A 107 14.18 0.41 6.24
N PHE A 108 12.99 0.77 6.70
CA PHE A 108 11.82 -0.08 6.60
C PHE A 108 11.46 -0.40 5.14
N GLN A 109 11.41 0.61 4.26
CA GLN A 109 11.12 0.38 2.84
C GLN A 109 12.20 -0.48 2.16
N ARG A 110 13.48 -0.28 2.51
CA ARG A 110 14.60 -1.10 2.04
C ARG A 110 14.44 -2.55 2.47
N ARG A 111 14.15 -2.80 3.75
CA ARG A 111 13.90 -4.15 4.29
C ARG A 111 12.69 -4.82 3.63
N LEU A 112 11.63 -4.05 3.37
CA LEU A 112 10.43 -4.53 2.70
C LEU A 112 10.75 -5.02 1.28
N LEU A 113 11.43 -4.22 0.46
CA LEU A 113 11.84 -4.63 -0.89
C LEU A 113 12.78 -5.86 -0.85
N THR A 114 13.73 -5.89 0.08
CA THR A 114 14.61 -7.08 0.24
C THR A 114 13.80 -8.33 0.60
N ALA A 115 12.76 -8.21 1.43
CA ALA A 115 11.90 -9.33 1.80
C ALA A 115 11.07 -9.84 0.61
N GLU A 116 10.52 -8.95 -0.22
CA GLU A 116 9.81 -9.33 -1.45
C GLU A 116 10.72 -10.07 -2.43
N MET A 117 11.97 -9.62 -2.56
CA MET A 117 12.96 -10.32 -3.38
C MET A 117 13.28 -11.72 -2.81
N ALA A 118 13.27 -11.89 -1.49
CA ALA A 118 13.43 -13.21 -0.86
C ALA A 118 12.19 -14.10 -1.09
N ILE A 119 10.98 -13.55 -0.98
CA ILE A 119 9.71 -14.24 -1.31
C ILE A 119 9.74 -14.72 -2.77
N ALA A 120 10.11 -13.86 -3.71
CA ALA A 120 10.22 -14.19 -5.13
C ALA A 120 11.25 -15.30 -5.42
N ARG A 121 12.22 -15.50 -4.52
CA ARG A 121 13.24 -16.57 -4.59
C ARG A 121 12.87 -17.81 -3.77
N ASN A 122 11.62 -17.89 -3.28
CA ASN A 122 11.14 -18.95 -2.41
C ASN A 122 11.99 -19.13 -1.14
N ARG A 123 12.40 -18.01 -0.53
CA ARG A 123 13.14 -17.95 0.74
C ARG A 123 12.31 -17.27 1.84
N PRO A 124 11.21 -17.90 2.28
CA PRO A 124 10.28 -17.27 3.21
C PRO A 124 10.89 -16.96 4.59
N ASP A 125 11.80 -17.80 5.09
CA ASP A 125 12.43 -17.56 6.40
C ASP A 125 13.32 -16.31 6.41
N GLU A 126 14.00 -16.04 5.28
CA GLU A 126 14.78 -14.82 5.08
C GLU A 126 13.85 -13.59 5.07
N ALA A 127 12.72 -13.68 4.36
CA ALA A 127 11.72 -12.62 4.34
C ALA A 127 11.13 -12.35 5.73
N LEU A 128 10.74 -13.40 6.48
CA LEU A 128 10.21 -13.25 7.85
C LEU A 128 11.24 -12.65 8.81
N THR A 129 12.52 -12.97 8.63
CA THR A 129 13.60 -12.36 9.42
C THR A 129 13.70 -10.85 9.15
N LEU A 130 13.65 -10.44 7.88
CA LEU A 130 13.68 -9.03 7.46
C LEU A 130 12.45 -8.23 7.95
N LEU A 131 11.30 -8.90 8.03
CA LEU A 131 10.00 -8.34 8.42
C LEU A 131 9.65 -8.53 9.91
N SER A 132 10.58 -9.05 10.71
CA SER A 132 10.39 -9.33 12.14
C SER A 132 10.13 -8.05 12.96
N ALA A 133 10.78 -6.94 12.62
CA ALA A 133 10.56 -5.66 13.26
C ALA A 133 9.29 -4.99 12.72
N ALA A 134 8.45 -4.51 13.64
CA ALA A 134 7.23 -3.80 13.30
C ALA A 134 7.51 -2.54 12.46
N PRO A 135 6.57 -2.13 11.59
CA PRO A 135 6.70 -0.88 10.85
C PRO A 135 6.79 0.33 11.79
N PRO A 136 7.58 1.37 11.46
CA PRO A 136 7.58 2.63 12.21
C PRO A 136 6.17 3.24 12.30
N GLU A 137 5.84 3.91 13.40
CA GLU A 137 4.50 4.48 13.62
C GLU A 137 4.06 5.42 12.49
N ALA A 138 4.97 6.27 12.03
CA ALA A 138 4.74 7.27 10.98
C ALA A 138 4.71 6.70 9.54
N VAL A 139 4.79 5.39 9.35
CA VAL A 139 4.76 4.79 8.00
C VAL A 139 3.38 5.00 7.34
N SER A 140 3.31 5.10 6.01
CA SER A 140 2.03 5.25 5.30
C SER A 140 1.16 3.99 5.41
N ILE A 141 -0.15 4.13 5.20
CA ILE A 141 -1.09 3.00 5.19
C ILE A 141 -0.74 1.99 4.10
N ASP A 142 -0.33 2.45 2.91
CA ASP A 142 0.02 1.57 1.78
C ASP A 142 1.23 0.69 2.10
N LEU A 143 2.23 1.24 2.78
CA LEU A 143 3.39 0.47 3.22
C LEU A 143 3.04 -0.53 4.33
N ARG A 144 2.06 -0.21 5.20
CA ARG A 144 1.54 -1.21 6.16
C ARG A 144 0.81 -2.33 5.45
N ARG A 145 -0.04 -2.03 4.45
CA ARG A 145 -0.73 -3.04 3.64
C ARG A 145 0.27 -3.96 2.94
N ARG A 146 1.28 -3.37 2.28
CA ARG A 146 2.36 -4.11 1.61
C ARG A 146 3.10 -5.03 2.58
N TYR A 147 3.54 -4.50 3.73
CA TYR A 147 4.16 -5.29 4.79
C TYR A 147 3.33 -6.47 5.29
N THR A 148 2.06 -6.23 5.61
CA THR A 148 1.18 -7.28 6.13
C THR A 148 0.91 -8.34 5.07
N LYS A 149 0.75 -7.93 3.80
CA LYS A 149 0.63 -8.86 2.65
C LYS A 149 1.88 -9.72 2.50
N ASP A 150 3.07 -9.13 2.52
CA ASP A 150 4.34 -9.86 2.37
C ASP A 150 4.58 -10.83 3.52
N ARG A 151 4.25 -10.44 4.75
CA ARG A 151 4.31 -11.35 5.91
C ARG A 151 3.35 -12.52 5.77
N SER A 152 2.12 -12.27 5.32
CA SER A 152 1.17 -13.35 5.07
C SER A 152 1.70 -14.36 4.06
N GLU A 153 2.22 -13.86 2.93
CA GLU A 153 2.78 -14.71 1.87
C GLU A 153 4.01 -15.49 2.34
N ALA A 154 4.91 -14.85 3.10
CA ALA A 154 6.07 -15.53 3.66
C ALA A 154 5.68 -16.62 4.68
N PHE A 155 4.66 -16.39 5.52
CA PHE A 155 4.11 -17.43 6.40
C PHE A 155 3.46 -18.57 5.62
N ARG A 156 2.72 -18.26 4.55
CA ARG A 156 2.11 -19.27 3.69
C ARG A 156 3.18 -20.17 3.05
N LEU A 157 4.23 -19.60 2.49
CA LEU A 157 5.33 -20.32 1.84
C LEU A 157 6.19 -21.12 2.84
N SER A 158 6.29 -20.69 4.10
CA SER A 158 7.00 -21.42 5.16
C SER A 158 6.14 -22.52 5.82
N GLY A 159 4.91 -22.75 5.35
CA GLY A 159 4.04 -23.79 5.90
C GLY A 159 3.38 -23.40 7.24
N ASN A 160 3.20 -22.11 7.49
CA ASN A 160 2.57 -21.54 8.69
C ASN A 160 1.21 -20.87 8.35
N PRO A 161 0.19 -21.64 7.91
CA PRO A 161 -1.10 -21.09 7.49
C PRO A 161 -1.89 -20.40 8.61
N MET A 162 -1.67 -20.77 9.87
CA MET A 162 -2.33 -20.10 11.00
C MET A 162 -1.87 -18.63 11.13
N GLU A 163 -0.56 -18.41 11.01
CA GLU A 163 0.08 -17.10 11.03
C GLU A 163 -0.23 -16.31 9.75
N SER A 164 -0.21 -16.97 8.59
CA SER A 164 -0.62 -16.36 7.32
C SER A 164 -2.03 -15.77 7.40
N GLY A 165 -2.99 -16.52 7.94
CA GLY A 165 -4.36 -16.05 8.09
C GLY A 165 -4.50 -14.88 9.06
N ARG A 166 -3.71 -14.84 10.15
CA ARG A 166 -3.69 -13.69 11.08
C ARG A 166 -3.19 -12.42 10.42
N GLU A 167 -2.19 -12.52 9.55
CA GLU A 167 -1.74 -11.37 8.77
C GLU A 167 -2.83 -10.93 7.77
N LEU A 168 -3.54 -11.84 7.11
CA LEU A 168 -4.66 -11.48 6.22
C LEU A 168 -5.84 -10.83 6.97
N GLU A 169 -6.14 -11.29 8.18
CA GLU A 169 -7.13 -10.63 9.05
C GLU A 169 -6.69 -9.21 9.42
N SER A 170 -5.40 -9.01 9.66
CA SER A 170 -4.84 -7.68 9.93
C SER A 170 -4.90 -6.81 8.67
N LEU A 171 -4.62 -7.38 7.49
CA LEU A 171 -4.72 -6.69 6.21
C LEU A 171 -6.17 -6.26 5.93
N ASP A 172 -7.17 -7.09 6.24
CA ASP A 172 -8.59 -6.78 6.04
C ASP A 172 -9.01 -5.47 6.72
N GLN A 173 -8.46 -5.21 7.91
CA GLN A 173 -8.72 -3.99 8.69
C GLN A 173 -8.07 -2.74 8.08
N LEU A 174 -7.05 -2.91 7.25
CA LEU A 174 -6.33 -1.81 6.59
C LEU A 174 -6.91 -1.48 5.20
N LEU A 175 -7.73 -2.35 4.62
CA LEU A 175 -8.30 -2.18 3.30
C LEU A 175 -9.58 -1.34 3.36
N ASP A 176 -9.74 -0.41 2.43
CA ASP A 176 -10.95 0.43 2.32
C ASP A 176 -11.80 0.03 1.11
N ASP A 177 -11.16 -0.39 0.01
CA ASP A 177 -11.84 -0.84 -1.20
C ASP A 177 -12.55 -2.17 -0.97
N GLN A 178 -13.80 -2.24 -1.42
CA GLN A 178 -14.66 -3.40 -1.18
C GLN A 178 -14.23 -4.62 -2.00
N THR A 179 -13.63 -4.40 -3.17
CA THR A 179 -13.10 -5.47 -4.05
C THR A 179 -11.86 -6.08 -3.41
N ASP A 180 -10.90 -5.24 -3.01
CA ASP A 180 -9.67 -5.70 -2.34
C ASP A 180 -9.99 -6.46 -1.05
N LYS A 181 -10.96 -5.97 -0.26
CA LYS A 181 -11.46 -6.67 0.94
C LYS A 181 -12.02 -8.04 0.61
N LEU A 182 -12.87 -8.15 -0.40
CA LEU A 182 -13.46 -9.43 -0.79
C LEU A 182 -12.37 -10.43 -1.23
N GLU A 183 -11.40 -9.99 -2.02
CA GLU A 183 -10.27 -10.82 -2.43
C GLU A 183 -9.46 -11.32 -1.23
N ASN A 184 -9.12 -10.41 -0.30
CA ASN A 184 -8.43 -10.76 0.93
C ASN A 184 -9.23 -11.75 1.79
N GLN A 185 -10.54 -11.57 1.92
CA GLN A 185 -11.41 -12.47 2.68
C GLN A 185 -11.50 -13.86 2.06
N LEU A 186 -11.50 -13.96 0.72
CA LEU A 186 -11.38 -15.25 0.04
C LEU A 186 -10.04 -15.92 0.33
N ASP A 187 -8.96 -15.15 0.42
CA ASP A 187 -7.65 -15.68 0.79
C ASP A 187 -7.58 -16.13 2.25
N ILE A 188 -8.27 -15.45 3.19
CA ILE A 188 -8.45 -15.93 4.58
C ILE A 188 -9.11 -17.30 4.57
N ILE A 189 -10.23 -17.44 3.84
CA ILE A 189 -10.98 -18.70 3.76
C ILE A 189 -10.11 -19.82 3.18
N ARG A 190 -9.39 -19.56 2.09
CA ARG A 190 -8.49 -20.56 1.47
C ARG A 190 -7.38 -20.97 2.43
N THR A 191 -6.76 -20.01 3.09
CA THR A 191 -5.64 -20.22 4.01
C THR A 191 -6.05 -21.07 5.21
N TYR A 192 -7.13 -20.71 5.88
CA TYR A 192 -7.66 -21.51 6.99
C TYR A 192 -8.31 -22.81 6.53
N GLY A 193 -8.84 -22.86 5.30
CA GLY A 193 -9.33 -24.06 4.65
C GLY A 193 -8.26 -25.15 4.55
N ALA A 194 -6.99 -24.77 4.39
CA ALA A 194 -5.87 -25.71 4.33
C ALA A 194 -5.45 -26.27 5.71
N LEU A 195 -5.95 -25.71 6.83
CA LEU A 195 -5.63 -26.21 8.17
C LEU A 195 -6.26 -27.58 8.44
N SER A 196 -5.51 -28.43 9.13
CA SER A 196 -6.04 -29.67 9.72
C SER A 196 -6.67 -29.38 11.09
N ASP A 197 -7.62 -30.22 11.50
CA ASP A 197 -8.26 -30.11 12.82
C ASP A 197 -7.26 -30.21 13.97
N MET A 198 -6.18 -30.99 13.78
CA MET A 198 -5.10 -31.10 14.75
C MET A 198 -4.39 -29.76 14.98
N VAL A 199 -4.06 -29.03 13.90
CA VAL A 199 -3.40 -27.72 14.00
C VAL A 199 -4.31 -26.70 14.71
N ILE A 200 -5.62 -26.73 14.42
CA ILE A 200 -6.59 -25.85 15.07
C ILE A 200 -6.66 -26.14 16.58
N GLN A 201 -6.71 -27.41 16.98
CA GLN A 201 -6.82 -27.82 18.39
C GLN A 201 -5.56 -27.53 19.21
N GLN A 202 -4.38 -27.60 18.59
CA GLN A 202 -3.10 -27.36 19.23
C GLN A 202 -2.74 -25.87 19.33
N SER A 203 -3.46 -25.01 18.60
CA SER A 203 -3.20 -23.57 18.59
C SER A 203 -3.73 -22.89 19.85
N PRO A 204 -3.11 -21.78 20.29
CA PRO A 204 -3.66 -20.94 21.35
C PRO A 204 -5.10 -20.52 21.03
N PRO A 205 -5.95 -20.28 22.05
CA PRO A 205 -7.32 -19.81 21.84
C PRO A 205 -7.33 -18.60 20.88
N PRO A 206 -8.08 -18.65 19.76
CA PRO A 206 -8.02 -17.58 18.78
C PRO A 206 -8.69 -16.31 19.33
N ALA A 207 -8.25 -15.16 18.81
CA ALA A 207 -8.98 -13.90 18.98
C ALA A 207 -10.40 -14.02 18.41
N ASP A 208 -11.32 -13.17 18.86
CA ASP A 208 -12.75 -13.27 18.51
C ASP A 208 -13.00 -13.30 17.00
N THR A 209 -12.32 -12.43 16.24
CA THR A 209 -12.38 -12.39 14.77
C THR A 209 -11.87 -13.69 14.14
N GLN A 210 -10.71 -14.18 14.60
CA GLN A 210 -10.11 -15.43 14.13
C GLN A 210 -11.01 -16.64 14.42
N ARG A 211 -11.69 -16.66 15.59
CA ARG A 211 -12.69 -17.70 15.90
C ARG A 211 -13.84 -17.69 14.90
N GLY A 212 -14.31 -16.52 14.49
CA GLY A 212 -15.36 -16.37 13.48
C GLY A 212 -14.95 -16.99 12.14
N TRP A 213 -13.76 -16.66 11.64
CA TRP A 213 -13.25 -17.21 10.38
C TRP A 213 -13.07 -18.73 10.41
N LEU A 214 -12.49 -19.26 11.49
CA LEU A 214 -12.32 -20.71 11.67
C LEU A 214 -13.66 -21.44 11.74
N ALA A 215 -14.66 -20.88 12.43
CA ALA A 215 -16.01 -21.44 12.49
C ALA A 215 -16.67 -21.46 11.10
N MET A 216 -16.55 -20.37 10.33
CA MET A 216 -17.08 -20.32 8.97
C MET A 216 -16.42 -21.35 8.06
N VAL A 217 -15.09 -21.47 8.10
CA VAL A 217 -14.36 -22.48 7.30
C VAL A 217 -14.78 -23.90 7.67
N ARG A 218 -15.00 -24.19 8.96
CA ARG A 218 -15.50 -25.50 9.39
C ARG A 218 -16.86 -25.81 8.77
N ILE A 219 -17.80 -24.85 8.82
CA ILE A 219 -19.12 -25.00 8.21
C ILE A 219 -19.00 -25.25 6.70
N LEU A 220 -18.16 -24.48 6.00
CA LEU A 220 -17.93 -24.66 4.56
C LEU A 220 -17.37 -26.04 4.21
N LYS A 221 -16.45 -26.57 5.04
CA LYS A 221 -15.91 -27.92 4.87
C LYS A 221 -16.98 -29.00 5.05
N GLU A 222 -17.83 -28.86 6.07
CA GLU A 222 -18.94 -29.78 6.34
C GLU A 222 -19.90 -29.83 5.13
N PHE A 223 -20.29 -28.67 4.59
CA PHE A 223 -21.12 -28.60 3.37
C PHE A 223 -20.45 -29.21 2.13
N ALA A 224 -19.15 -28.96 1.94
CA ALA A 224 -18.41 -29.51 0.80
C ALA A 224 -18.27 -31.04 0.89
N SER A 225 -18.13 -31.60 2.10
CA SER A 225 -18.19 -33.07 2.29
C SER A 225 -19.59 -33.65 2.09
N ASP A 226 -20.62 -32.87 2.38
CA ASP A 226 -22.04 -33.25 2.21
C ASP A 226 -22.55 -33.12 0.77
N GLU A 227 -21.81 -32.57 -0.19
CA GLU A 227 -22.18 -32.67 -1.62
C GLU A 227 -22.19 -34.13 -2.14
N ALA A 228 -21.64 -35.09 -1.36
CA ALA A 228 -21.86 -36.52 -1.54
C ALA A 228 -23.31 -36.96 -1.21
N LEU A 229 -24.08 -36.15 -0.45
CA LEU A 229 -25.48 -36.38 -0.05
C LEU A 229 -26.50 -35.65 -0.95
N ILE A 230 -26.08 -34.75 -1.86
CA ILE A 230 -26.98 -34.05 -2.80
C ILE A 230 -27.16 -34.86 -4.12
N ARG A 231 -27.00 -36.19 -4.05
CA ARG A 231 -27.45 -37.15 -5.08
C ARG A 231 -28.53 -38.09 -4.54
N LEU A 232 -29.63 -37.51 -4.06
CA LEU A 232 -30.89 -38.21 -3.82
C LEU A 232 -31.97 -37.69 -4.77
#